data_AF-A0A494TFJ4-F1
#
_entry.id   AF-A0A494TFJ4-F1
#
_cell.length_a   1.000
_cell.length_b   1.000
_cell.length_c   1.000
_cell.angle_alpha   90.00
_cell.angle_beta   90.00
_cell.angle_gamma   90.00
#
_symmetry.space_group_name_H-M   'P 1'
#
loop_
_entity.id
_entity.type
_entity.pdbx_description
1 polymer ?
#
loop_
_entity_poly.entity_id
_entity_poly.type
_entity_poly.pdbx_seq_one_letter_code
_entity_poly.pdbx_strand_id
1 'polypeptide(L)'
;MPIDTVLGLLGPDALDRIATLRTTAAISDLASRVRATDGRCAPVILVESEKLQEYVFFHGFDAIAAAQTLGDSEVFVVAVPDTDMNFLQGVIAGKGQATSEDDRIYLPG
;
A
#
# COMPACT_ATOMS: atom_id res chain seq x y z
N MET A 1 7.96 5.65 8.06
CA MET A 1 7.34 6.96 7.75
C MET A 1 6.14 7.09 8.65
N PRO A 2 5.95 8.23 9.34
CA PRO A 2 4.80 8.43 10.22
C PRO A 2 3.48 8.24 9.48
N ILE A 3 2.54 7.51 10.10
CA ILE A 3 1.22 7.26 9.50
C ILE A 3 0.50 8.57 9.20
N ASP A 4 0.55 9.55 10.11
CA ASP A 4 -0.11 10.84 9.94
C ASP A 4 0.39 11.60 8.72
N THR A 5 1.68 11.48 8.38
CA THR A 5 2.23 12.06 7.15
C THR A 5 1.62 11.43 5.91
N VAL A 6 1.47 10.09 5.90
CA VAL A 6 0.85 9.37 4.77
C VAL A 6 -0.63 9.70 4.66
N LEU A 7 -1.35 9.77 5.78
CA LEU A 7 -2.76 10.16 5.80
C LEU A 7 -2.98 11.60 5.33
N GLY A 8 -2.04 12.50 5.60
CA GLY A 8 -2.07 13.88 5.11
C GLY A 8 -1.98 14.01 3.59
N LEU A 9 -1.49 12.97 2.89
CA LEU A 9 -1.46 12.91 1.43
C LEU A 9 -2.79 12.42 0.83
N LEU A 10 -3.74 11.98 1.66
CA LEU A 10 -4.99 11.37 1.22
C LEU A 10 -6.15 12.37 1.23
N GLY A 11 -7.01 12.27 0.22
CA GLY A 11 -8.30 12.97 0.21
C GLY A 11 -9.33 12.33 1.15
N PRO A 12 -10.46 13.01 1.42
CA PRO A 12 -11.51 12.52 2.33
C PRO A 12 -12.02 11.11 1.98
N ASP A 13 -12.29 10.84 0.71
CA ASP A 13 -12.79 9.54 0.24
C ASP A 13 -11.82 8.38 0.56
N ALA A 14 -10.51 8.65 0.49
CA ALA A 14 -9.47 7.68 0.80
C ALA A 14 -9.40 7.39 2.31
N LEU A 15 -9.62 8.41 3.15
CA LEU A 15 -9.70 8.24 4.61
C LEU A 15 -10.93 7.41 5.01
N ASP A 16 -12.10 7.69 4.41
CA ASP A 16 -13.32 6.91 4.64
C ASP A 16 -13.17 5.45 4.20
N ARG A 17 -12.46 5.21 3.10
CA ARG A 17 -12.10 3.86 2.66
C ARG A 17 -11.25 3.14 3.71
N ILE A 18 -10.23 3.78 4.26
CA ILE A 18 -9.39 3.19 5.31
C ILE A 18 -10.22 2.88 6.55
N ALA A 19 -11.06 3.83 6.99
CA ALA A 19 -11.94 3.63 8.13
C ALA A 19 -12.87 2.42 7.93
N THR A 20 -13.42 2.26 6.71
CA THR A 20 -14.26 1.11 6.35
C THR A 20 -13.46 -0.19 6.37
N LEU A 21 -12.28 -0.22 5.73
CA LEU A 21 -11.41 -1.40 5.67
C LEU A 21 -11.04 -1.92 7.06
N ARG A 22 -10.78 -1.04 8.02
CA ARG A 22 -10.47 -1.40 9.42
C ARG A 22 -11.56 -2.20 10.13
N THR A 23 -12.81 -2.12 9.66
CA THR A 23 -13.92 -2.89 10.23
C THR A 23 -14.05 -4.29 9.66
N THR A 24 -13.27 -4.62 8.62
CA THR A 24 -13.37 -5.91 7.92
C THR A 24 -12.53 -7.00 8.59
N ALA A 25 -13.03 -8.23 8.55
CA ALA A 25 -12.30 -9.41 9.05
C ALA A 25 -10.95 -9.60 8.33
N ALA A 26 -10.90 -9.31 7.03
CA ALA A 26 -9.67 -9.42 6.22
C ALA A 26 -8.53 -8.55 6.76
N ILE A 27 -8.82 -7.32 7.21
CA ILE A 27 -7.82 -6.43 7.80
C ILE A 27 -7.46 -6.87 9.22
N SER A 28 -8.41 -7.37 10.01
CA SER A 28 -8.11 -7.95 11.32
C SER A 28 -7.16 -9.14 11.21
N ASP A 29 -7.37 -10.01 10.22
CA ASP A 29 -6.50 -11.15 9.93
C ASP A 29 -5.14 -10.68 9.42
N LEU A 30 -5.11 -9.68 8.54
CA LEU A 30 -3.87 -9.08 8.06
C LEU A 30 -3.06 -8.48 9.21
N ALA A 31 -3.68 -7.68 10.08
CA ALA A 31 -3.05 -7.12 11.26
C ALA A 31 -2.45 -8.21 12.15
N SER A 32 -3.20 -9.30 12.38
CA SER A 32 -2.72 -10.45 13.16
C SER A 32 -1.48 -11.10 12.52
N ARG A 33 -1.46 -11.26 11.18
CA ARG A 33 -0.29 -11.77 10.44
C ARG A 33 0.90 -10.81 10.51
N VAL A 34 0.66 -9.51 10.37
CA VAL A 34 1.70 -8.47 10.44
C VAL A 34 2.35 -8.43 11.82
N ARG A 35 1.55 -8.58 12.88
CA ARG A 35 2.09 -8.74 14.25
C ARG A 35 2.96 -9.98 14.39
N ALA A 36 2.63 -11.07 13.68
CA ALA A 36 3.44 -12.29 13.67
C ALA A 36 4.73 -12.20 12.83
N THR A 37 4.90 -11.13 12.05
CA THR A 37 6.07 -10.89 11.18
C THR A 37 6.90 -9.68 11.62
N ASP A 38 6.88 -9.33 12.91
CA ASP A 38 7.55 -8.15 13.48
C ASP A 38 7.15 -6.83 12.79
N GLY A 39 5.88 -6.69 12.41
CA GLY A 39 5.37 -5.46 11.78
C GLY A 39 5.60 -5.38 10.27
N ARG A 40 6.11 -6.43 9.64
CA ARG A 40 6.35 -6.45 8.18
C ARG A 40 5.05 -6.70 7.42
N CYS A 41 4.44 -5.62 6.93
CA CYS A 41 3.35 -5.63 5.97
C CYS A 41 3.83 -5.29 4.54
N ALA A 42 2.96 -5.47 3.54
CA ALA A 42 3.23 -4.95 2.20
C ALA A 42 3.42 -3.41 2.27
N PRO A 43 4.38 -2.84 1.51
CA PRO A 43 4.67 -1.42 1.57
C PRO A 43 3.48 -0.57 1.11
N VAL A 44 3.38 0.63 1.68
CA VAL A 44 2.66 1.74 1.05
C VAL A 44 3.52 2.28 -0.08
N ILE A 45 2.93 2.46 -1.26
CA ILE A 45 3.63 2.97 -2.43
C ILE A 45 3.21 4.42 -2.63
N LEU A 46 4.21 5.31 -2.63
CA LEU A 46 4.06 6.70 -3.01
C LEU A 46 4.78 6.93 -4.34
N VAL A 47 4.21 7.80 -5.16
CA VAL A 47 4.84 8.29 -6.38
C VAL A 47 5.43 9.66 -6.10
N GLU A 48 6.72 9.82 -6.34
CA GLU A 48 7.41 11.11 -6.30
C GLU A 48 7.21 11.81 -7.64
N SER A 49 6.48 12.92 -7.64
CA SER A 49 6.30 13.72 -8.85
C SER A 49 7.29 14.87 -8.88
N GLU A 50 8.26 14.80 -9.80
CA GLU A 50 9.22 15.89 -10.00
C GLU A 50 8.53 17.20 -10.43
N LYS A 51 7.42 17.09 -11.17
CA LYS A 51 6.66 18.24 -11.67
C LYS A 51 5.96 19.02 -10.56
N LEU A 52 5.45 18.31 -9.57
CA LEU A 52 4.70 18.88 -8.44
C LEU A 52 5.58 19.07 -7.20
N GLN A 53 6.81 18.54 -7.23
CA GLN A 53 7.73 18.50 -6.10
C GLN A 53 7.10 17.91 -4.83
N GLU A 54 6.26 16.89 -5.01
CA GLU A 54 5.47 16.28 -3.93
C GLU A 54 5.34 14.76 -4.08
N TYR A 55 4.92 14.12 -2.99
CA TYR A 55 4.56 12.71 -2.98
C TYR A 55 3.06 12.55 -3.17
N VAL A 56 2.68 11.65 -4.08
CA VAL A 56 1.30 11.28 -4.35
C VAL A 56 1.07 9.84 -3.90
N PHE A 57 -0.01 9.60 -3.15
CA PHE A 57 -0.37 8.25 -2.78
C PHE A 57 -0.76 7.41 -4.00
N PHE A 58 -0.22 6.21 -4.10
CA PHE A 58 -0.50 5.29 -5.20
C PHE A 58 -1.17 3.99 -4.75
N HIS A 59 -0.63 3.33 -3.72
CA HIS A 59 -1.17 2.05 -3.25
C HIS A 59 -0.84 1.78 -1.77
N GLY A 60 -1.58 0.85 -1.14
CA GLY A 60 -1.30 0.39 0.23
C GLY A 60 -2.38 0.70 1.27
N PHE A 61 -3.65 0.84 0.87
CA PHE A 61 -4.75 1.07 1.80
C PHE A 61 -4.84 0.02 2.90
N ASP A 62 -4.67 -1.26 2.56
CA ASP A 62 -4.75 -2.37 3.51
C ASP A 62 -3.59 -2.33 4.53
N ALA A 63 -2.40 -1.91 4.08
CA ALA A 63 -1.24 -1.74 4.94
C ALA A 63 -1.46 -0.62 5.96
N ILE A 64 -2.01 0.52 5.52
CA ILE A 64 -2.36 1.63 6.42
C ILE A 64 -3.47 1.21 7.40
N ALA A 65 -4.51 0.55 6.91
CA ALA A 65 -5.62 0.08 7.74
C ALA A 65 -5.15 -0.95 8.78
N ALA A 66 -4.27 -1.88 8.40
CA ALA A 66 -3.67 -2.86 9.31
C ALA A 66 -2.79 -2.19 10.38
N ALA A 67 -1.91 -1.27 9.98
CA ALA A 67 -1.05 -0.52 10.90
C ALA A 67 -1.87 0.30 11.91
N GLN A 68 -2.92 1.00 11.47
CA GLN A 68 -3.85 1.71 12.36
C GLN A 68 -4.63 0.76 13.29
N THR A 69 -4.89 -0.48 12.86
CA THR A 69 -5.55 -1.50 13.70
C THR A 69 -4.59 -2.06 14.76
N LEU A 70 -3.30 -2.15 14.44
CA LEU A 70 -2.25 -2.56 15.36
C LEU A 70 -1.86 -1.48 16.36
N GLY A 71 -2.17 -0.22 16.07
CA GLY A 71 -1.73 0.93 16.85
C GLY A 71 -0.29 1.35 16.54
N ASP A 72 0.22 0.98 15.37
CA ASP A 72 1.56 1.36 14.93
C ASP A 72 1.59 2.86 14.62
N SER A 73 2.71 3.53 14.92
CA SER A 73 2.92 4.95 14.60
C SER A 73 3.52 5.16 13.21
N GLU A 74 4.04 4.09 12.59
CA GLU A 74 4.75 4.14 11.33
C GLU A 74 4.27 3.06 10.36
N VAL A 75 4.37 3.39 9.06
CA VAL A 75 4.24 2.44 7.96
C VAL A 75 5.51 2.39 7.14
N PHE A 76 5.77 1.22 6.57
CA PHE A 76 6.83 1.04 5.58
C PHE A 76 6.38 1.61 4.24
N VAL A 77 7.16 2.53 3.69
CA VAL A 77 6.84 3.27 2.47
C VAL A 77 7.95 3.05 1.45
N VAL A 78 7.55 2.84 0.19
CA VAL A 78 8.43 2.87 -0.97
C VAL A 78 8.00 4.06 -1.84
N ALA A 79 8.91 5.01 -2.02
CA ALA A 79 8.75 6.09 -2.98
C ALA A 79 9.33 5.66 -4.33
N VAL A 80 8.61 5.96 -5.39
CA VAL A 80 9.00 5.61 -6.77
C VAL A 80 8.83 6.84 -7.66
N PRO A 81 9.76 7.14 -8.59
CA PRO A 81 9.61 8.23 -9.54
C PRO A 81 8.35 8.10 -10.40
N ASP A 82 7.72 9.23 -10.75
CA ASP A 82 6.53 9.25 -11.61
C ASP A 82 6.77 8.69 -13.03
N THR A 83 8.01 8.69 -13.50
CA THR A 83 8.46 8.05 -14.75
C THR A 83 8.22 6.54 -14.77
N ASP A 84 8.21 5.89 -13.61
CA ASP A 84 8.03 4.44 -13.46
C ASP A 84 6.57 4.05 -13.16
N MET A 85 5.64 5.00 -13.14
CA MET A 85 4.24 4.76 -12.78
C MET A 85 3.56 3.73 -13.68
N ASN A 86 3.82 3.74 -14.99
CA ASN A 86 3.24 2.79 -15.94
C ASN A 86 3.71 1.35 -15.65
N PHE A 87 4.99 1.20 -15.28
CA PHE A 87 5.54 -0.10 -14.88
C PHE A 87 4.90 -0.57 -13.57
N LEU A 88 4.74 0.32 -12.59
CA LEU A 88 4.08 0.01 -11.32
C LEU A 88 2.63 -0.43 -11.50
N GLN A 89 1.86 0.24 -12.36
CA GLN A 89 0.49 -0.17 -12.67
C GLN A 89 0.45 -1.60 -13.22
N GLY A 90 1.36 -1.94 -14.13
CA GLY A 90 1.49 -3.30 -14.68
C GLY A 90 1.84 -4.34 -13.62
N VAL A 91 2.77 -4.04 -12.71
CA VAL A 91 3.17 -4.96 -11.63
C VAL A 91 2.05 -5.18 -10.61
N ILE A 92 1.34 -4.12 -10.21
CA ILE A 92 0.23 -4.24 -9.26
C ILE A 92 -0.96 -4.98 -9.89
N ALA A 93 -1.32 -4.63 -11.13
CA ALA A 93 -2.38 -5.34 -11.86
C ALA A 93 -2.02 -6.83 -12.05
N GLY A 94 -0.78 -7.12 -12.44
CA GLY A 94 -0.29 -8.48 -12.59
C GLY A 94 -0.29 -9.28 -11.28
N LYS A 95 0.03 -8.65 -10.14
CA LYS A 95 -0.08 -9.30 -8.82
C LYS A 95 -1.53 -9.58 -8.41
N GLY A 96 -2.46 -8.69 -8.74
CA GLY A 96 -3.90 -8.90 -8.52
C GLY A 96 -4.50 -10.02 -9.39
N GLN A 97 -3.93 -10.24 -10.59
CA GLN A 97 -4.32 -11.35 -11.47
C GLN A 97 -3.62 -12.67 -11.14
N ALA A 98 -2.39 -12.64 -10.62
CA ALA A 98 -1.63 -13.83 -10.22
C ALA A 98 -2.25 -14.56 -9.01
N THR A 99 -3.21 -13.96 -8.30
CA THR A 99 -4.02 -14.65 -7.29
C THR A 99 -5.26 -15.35 -7.86
N SER A 100 -5.55 -15.19 -9.15
CA SER A 100 -6.75 -15.76 -9.79
C SER A 100 -6.47 -17.03 -10.57
N GLU A 101 -5.34 -17.17 -11.26
CA GLU A 101 -5.02 -18.37 -12.05
C GLU A 101 -3.50 -18.62 -12.06
N ASP A 102 -3.13 -19.91 -12.05
CA ASP A 102 -1.82 -20.44 -12.43
C ASP A 102 -1.26 -19.64 -13.61
N ASP A 103 -0.25 -18.79 -13.42
CA ASP A 103 0.63 -18.48 -14.55
C ASP A 103 2.02 -17.98 -14.14
N ARG A 104 3.01 -18.63 -14.73
CA ARG A 104 4.44 -18.42 -14.53
C ARG A 104 4.83 -17.09 -15.16
N ILE A 105 5.23 -16.13 -14.34
CA ILE A 105 5.83 -14.87 -14.82
C ILE A 105 7.25 -15.19 -15.32
N TYR A 106 7.45 -15.17 -16.65
CA TYR A 106 8.79 -15.15 -17.26
C TYR A 106 9.28 -13.70 -17.35
N LEU A 107 10.46 -13.42 -16.78
CA LEU A 107 11.19 -12.17 -17.01
C LEU A 107 12.12 -12.37 -18.22
N PRO A 108 12.11 -11.48 -19.22
CA PRO A 108 13.06 -11.54 -20.33
C PRO A 108 14.47 -11.16 -19.83
N GLY A 109 15.46 -11.97 -20.21
CA GLY A 109 16.89 -11.71 -20.00
C GLY A 109 17.55 -11.00 -21.17
#